data_AF-A0A2R7KRW6-F1
#
_entry.id   AF-A0A2R7KRW6-F1
#
_cell.length_a   1.000
_cell.length_b   1.000
_cell.length_c   1.000
_cell.angle_alpha   90.00
_cell.angle_beta   90.00
_cell.angle_gamma   90.00
#
_symmetry.space_group_name_H-M   'P 1'
#
loop_
_entity.id
_entity.type
_entity.pdbx_description
1 polymer ?
#
loop_
_entity_poly.entity_id
_entity_poly.type
_entity_poly.pdbx_seq_one_letter_code
_entity_poly.pdbx_strand_id
1 'polypeptide(L)'
;FANAQGELYVNYNKVIDKHTIGALAGYSYLENIYEGFGAQRSGFVTDAFSYNNLGAGYRYRLGDVYSYKGKSNLVSFYARANYSYDGKYLLTATVRRDGSSRFGDNNKWGTFPSASAAWKISSEEFMSSTKGWLDNLKVRVGYGVTGNQDGIGEYKSLSILGVGKDSYYDPVTGTWSLAYSPQQNPNPDLKWESTKQLNIGLDFSLFNRITGSFEYYSKNTSDLLYTYEVPQPPYLVGTMLANVGEMSNKGVELTLNADIIKGTKFTWNANLTLGHNVQKIEKLSNPTYQTDVIYSGSLHGLSGMSGQYSQIIAEGYAVGTFWGFKNAGLDANGKIQYYNAAGDIVAENALVDADKRDLGNVQPDLTMGLGMNFTYGNFDLGFSGYG
;
A
#
# COMPACT_ATOMS: atom_id res chain seq x y z
N PHE A 1 -13.94 -20.05 -0.62
CA PHE A 1 -12.54 -19.63 -0.39
C PHE A 1 -11.84 -20.72 0.38
N ALA A 2 -10.71 -21.20 -0.11
CA ALA A 2 -9.88 -22.20 0.55
C ALA A 2 -8.44 -21.70 0.56
N ASN A 3 -7.85 -21.63 1.75
CA ASN A 3 -6.45 -21.24 1.94
C ASN A 3 -5.71 -22.40 2.57
N ALA A 4 -4.58 -22.79 1.99
CA ALA A 4 -3.69 -23.79 2.54
C ALA A 4 -2.32 -23.15 2.79
N GLN A 5 -1.79 -23.31 4.00
CA GLN A 5 -0.49 -22.77 4.39
C GLN A 5 0.34 -23.86 5.07
N GLY A 6 1.62 -23.91 4.73
CA GLY A 6 2.61 -24.76 5.37
C GLY A 6 3.86 -23.96 5.69
N GLU A 7 4.45 -24.23 6.85
CA GLU A 7 5.69 -23.57 7.28
C GLU A 7 6.61 -24.58 7.97
N LEU A 8 7.88 -24.58 7.56
CA LEU A 8 8.93 -25.41 8.11
C LEU A 8 10.13 -24.52 8.41
N TYR A 9 10.65 -24.56 9.64
CA TYR A 9 11.84 -23.80 9.98
C TYR A 9 12.70 -24.52 11.01
N VAL A 10 13.97 -24.15 11.02
CA VAL A 10 14.95 -24.55 12.02
C VAL A 10 15.48 -23.29 12.68
N ASN A 11 15.67 -23.35 13.99
CA ASN A 11 16.18 -22.25 14.80
C ASN A 11 17.35 -22.74 15.66
N TYR A 12 18.38 -21.91 15.77
CA TYR A 12 19.57 -22.16 16.57
C TYR A 12 19.89 -20.93 17.39
N ASN A 13 20.13 -21.10 18.68
CA ASN A 13 20.57 -20.05 19.58
C ASN A 13 21.74 -20.53 20.40
N LYS A 14 22.78 -19.70 20.52
CA LYS A 14 23.97 -20.01 21.27
C LYS A 14 24.53 -18.77 21.95
N VAL A 15 24.93 -18.94 23.19
CA VAL A 15 25.72 -17.97 23.95
C VAL A 15 27.10 -18.56 24.17
N ILE A 16 28.15 -17.77 23.87
CA ILE A 16 29.57 -18.08 24.12
C ILE A 16 30.18 -16.82 24.72
N ASP A 17 30.48 -16.84 26.01
CA ASP A 17 30.93 -15.67 26.76
C ASP A 17 30.00 -14.46 26.55
N LYS A 18 30.51 -13.40 25.92
CA LYS A 18 29.78 -12.17 25.60
C LYS A 18 29.03 -12.24 24.27
N HIS A 19 29.20 -13.30 23.49
CA HIS A 19 28.62 -13.45 22.17
C HIS A 19 27.29 -14.20 22.25
N THR A 20 26.22 -13.60 21.75
CA THR A 20 24.94 -14.27 21.50
C THR A 20 24.72 -14.37 20.00
N ILE A 21 24.52 -15.57 19.50
CA ILE A 21 24.28 -15.89 18.10
C ILE A 21 22.89 -16.52 17.99
N GLY A 22 22.05 -15.97 17.14
CA GLY A 22 20.78 -16.56 16.72
C GLY A 22 20.79 -16.80 15.22
N ALA A 23 20.35 -17.97 14.76
CA ALA A 23 20.20 -18.26 13.35
C ALA A 23 18.88 -18.99 13.11
N LEU A 24 18.17 -18.59 12.07
CA LEU A 24 16.92 -19.21 11.65
C LEU A 24 16.93 -19.37 10.13
N ALA A 25 16.43 -20.50 9.65
CA ALA A 25 16.17 -20.72 8.23
C ALA A 25 14.86 -21.48 8.07
N GLY A 26 14.09 -21.17 7.04
CA GLY A 26 12.80 -21.79 6.82
C GLY A 26 12.28 -21.71 5.40
N TYR A 27 11.20 -22.45 5.20
CA TYR A 27 10.42 -22.56 3.99
C TYR A 27 8.95 -22.29 4.32
N SER A 28 8.28 -21.50 3.49
CA SER A 28 6.85 -21.28 3.58
C SER A 28 6.18 -21.52 2.23
N TYR A 29 4.99 -22.10 2.30
CA TYR A 29 4.09 -22.33 1.17
C TYR A 29 2.72 -21.77 1.53
N LEU A 30 2.13 -21.00 0.61
CA LEU A 30 0.77 -20.49 0.71
C LEU A 30 0.06 -20.71 -0.62
N GLU A 31 -1.12 -21.30 -0.57
CA GLU A 31 -2.03 -21.45 -1.70
C GLU A 31 -3.37 -20.80 -1.34
N ASN A 32 -3.86 -19.94 -2.23
CA ASN A 32 -5.18 -19.34 -2.14
C ASN A 32 -6.01 -19.77 -3.33
N ILE A 33 -7.17 -20.34 -3.07
CA ILE A 33 -8.16 -20.69 -4.08
C ILE A 33 -9.47 -19.98 -3.73
N TYR A 34 -10.02 -19.29 -4.72
CA TYR A 34 -11.40 -18.84 -4.67
C TYR A 34 -12.13 -19.33 -5.89
N GLU A 35 -13.37 -19.73 -5.70
CA GLU A 35 -14.25 -20.13 -6.77
C GLU A 35 -15.67 -19.74 -6.37
N GLY A 36 -16.50 -19.55 -7.38
CA GLY A 36 -17.87 -19.15 -7.20
C GLY A 36 -18.64 -19.33 -8.48
N PHE A 37 -19.96 -19.27 -8.34
CA PHE A 37 -20.87 -19.21 -9.45
C PHE A 37 -22.03 -18.31 -9.09
N GLY A 38 -22.69 -17.78 -10.09
CA GLY A 38 -23.87 -16.97 -9.93
C GLY A 38 -24.89 -17.29 -11.01
N ALA A 39 -26.15 -17.09 -10.67
CA ALA A 39 -27.26 -17.14 -11.57
C ALA A 39 -28.20 -15.98 -11.27
N GLN A 40 -28.65 -15.28 -12.30
CA GLN A 40 -29.65 -14.24 -12.22
C GLN A 40 -30.77 -14.51 -13.24
N ARG A 41 -31.98 -14.08 -12.90
CA ARG A 41 -33.14 -14.03 -13.79
C ARG A 41 -33.88 -12.72 -13.53
N SER A 42 -34.64 -12.24 -14.50
CA SER A 42 -35.52 -11.08 -14.36
C SER A 42 -36.87 -11.31 -15.04
N GLY A 43 -37.79 -10.34 -14.90
CA GLY A 43 -39.14 -10.47 -15.45
C GLY A 43 -40.02 -11.44 -14.64
N PHE A 44 -40.04 -11.32 -13.32
CA PHE A 44 -40.97 -12.07 -12.48
C PHE A 44 -42.39 -11.51 -12.62
N VAL A 45 -43.39 -12.40 -12.66
CA VAL A 45 -44.83 -12.01 -12.70
C VAL A 45 -45.36 -11.68 -11.30
N THR A 46 -44.68 -12.17 -10.25
CA THR A 46 -45.02 -11.93 -8.84
C THR A 46 -43.75 -11.87 -8.00
N ASP A 47 -43.78 -11.03 -6.97
CA ASP A 47 -42.69 -10.90 -5.97
C ASP A 47 -42.82 -11.92 -4.83
N ALA A 48 -43.89 -12.74 -4.81
CA ALA A 48 -44.19 -13.66 -3.71
C ALA A 48 -43.08 -14.70 -3.46
N PHE A 49 -42.33 -15.08 -4.48
CA PHE A 49 -41.22 -16.03 -4.34
C PHE A 49 -39.95 -15.38 -3.78
N SER A 50 -39.82 -14.05 -3.85
CA SER A 50 -38.57 -13.34 -3.60
C SER A 50 -37.40 -14.03 -4.33
N TYR A 51 -36.22 -14.09 -3.71
CA TYR A 51 -35.04 -14.77 -4.24
C TYR A 51 -35.11 -16.31 -4.20
N ASN A 52 -36.17 -16.91 -3.64
CA ASN A 52 -36.24 -18.36 -3.39
C ASN A 52 -36.65 -19.20 -4.62
N ASN A 53 -37.11 -18.59 -5.71
CA ASN A 53 -37.44 -19.30 -6.96
C ASN A 53 -36.94 -18.54 -8.20
N LEU A 54 -35.63 -18.55 -8.43
CA LEU A 54 -35.00 -17.88 -9.57
C LEU A 54 -35.58 -18.32 -10.92
N GLY A 55 -36.02 -19.58 -11.04
CA GLY A 55 -36.58 -20.15 -12.26
C GLY A 55 -37.91 -19.54 -12.71
N ALA A 56 -38.61 -18.81 -11.84
CA ALA A 56 -39.87 -18.13 -12.19
C ALA A 56 -39.67 -16.88 -13.08
N GLY A 57 -38.44 -16.37 -13.23
CA GLY A 57 -38.13 -15.26 -14.12
C GLY A 57 -37.94 -15.73 -15.57
N TYR A 58 -38.70 -15.16 -16.51
CA TYR A 58 -38.64 -15.57 -17.92
C TYR A 58 -37.56 -14.84 -18.74
N ARG A 59 -37.01 -13.72 -18.24
CA ARG A 59 -35.95 -12.98 -18.93
C ARG A 59 -34.58 -13.46 -18.45
N TYR A 60 -33.71 -13.72 -19.41
CA TYR A 60 -32.29 -14.01 -19.19
C TYR A 60 -31.44 -13.28 -20.24
N ARG A 61 -30.19 -13.02 -19.89
CA ARG A 61 -29.17 -12.38 -20.73
C ARG A 61 -27.88 -13.18 -20.70
N LEU A 62 -27.02 -12.98 -21.70
CA LEU A 62 -25.66 -13.48 -21.66
C LEU A 62 -24.94 -12.90 -20.42
N GLY A 63 -24.30 -13.76 -19.62
CA GLY A 63 -23.65 -13.38 -18.36
C GLY A 63 -24.52 -13.55 -17.11
N ASP A 64 -25.83 -13.81 -17.25
CA ASP A 64 -26.70 -14.08 -16.09
C ASP A 64 -26.32 -15.38 -15.38
N VAL A 65 -25.73 -16.34 -16.07
CA VAL A 65 -25.14 -17.55 -15.48
C VAL A 65 -23.64 -17.52 -15.70
N TYR A 66 -22.87 -17.62 -14.62
CA TYR A 66 -21.41 -17.55 -14.67
C TYR A 66 -20.79 -18.40 -13.56
N SER A 67 -19.53 -18.77 -13.77
CA SER A 67 -18.67 -19.34 -12.73
C SER A 67 -17.24 -18.86 -12.92
N TYR A 68 -16.45 -18.91 -11.86
CA TYR A 68 -15.07 -18.49 -11.89
C TYR A 68 -14.24 -19.27 -10.86
N LYS A 69 -12.95 -19.36 -11.12
CA LYS A 69 -11.96 -19.93 -10.21
C LYS A 69 -10.63 -19.22 -10.35
N GLY A 70 -10.13 -18.65 -9.26
CA GLY A 70 -8.80 -18.10 -9.12
C GLY A 70 -7.95 -19.00 -8.24
N LYS A 71 -6.66 -19.14 -8.59
CA LYS A 71 -5.66 -19.83 -7.80
C LYS A 71 -4.35 -19.05 -7.82
N SER A 72 -3.77 -18.82 -6.65
CA SER A 72 -2.43 -18.26 -6.51
C SER A 72 -1.60 -19.07 -5.52
N ASN A 73 -0.30 -19.21 -5.82
CA ASN A 73 0.66 -19.91 -5.00
C ASN A 73 1.83 -18.96 -4.70
N LEU A 74 2.24 -18.92 -3.43
CA LEU A 74 3.42 -18.22 -2.96
C LEU A 74 4.33 -19.21 -2.23
N VAL A 75 5.59 -19.23 -2.62
CA VAL A 75 6.63 -20.07 -2.03
C VAL A 75 7.76 -19.18 -1.56
N SER A 76 8.32 -19.46 -0.40
CA SER A 76 9.32 -18.60 0.22
C SER A 76 10.42 -19.40 0.88
N PHE A 77 11.67 -19.03 0.61
CA PHE A 77 12.83 -19.45 1.38
C PHE A 77 13.34 -18.25 2.15
N TYR A 78 13.56 -18.38 3.45
CA TYR A 78 14.02 -17.27 4.27
C TYR A 78 15.08 -17.70 5.27
N ALA A 79 16.01 -16.81 5.53
CA ALA A 79 17.03 -16.97 6.56
C ALA A 79 17.24 -15.66 7.33
N ARG A 80 17.58 -15.80 8.61
CA ARG A 80 17.88 -14.70 9.52
C ARG A 80 19.06 -15.08 10.40
N ALA A 81 20.02 -14.17 10.52
CA ALA A 81 21.11 -14.25 11.49
C ALA A 81 21.04 -13.02 12.39
N ASN A 82 21.10 -13.26 13.71
CA ASN A 82 21.19 -12.25 14.74
C ASN A 82 22.50 -12.44 15.48
N TYR A 83 23.19 -11.35 15.78
CA TYR A 83 24.39 -11.36 16.58
C TYR A 83 24.34 -10.25 17.61
N SER A 84 24.71 -10.56 18.85
CA SER A 84 24.89 -9.59 19.91
C SER A 84 26.24 -9.79 20.58
N TYR A 85 26.98 -8.71 20.78
CA TYR A 85 28.18 -8.70 21.62
C TYR A 85 27.94 -7.88 22.89
N ASP A 86 28.05 -8.54 24.04
CA ASP A 86 27.94 -7.98 25.39
C ASP A 86 26.61 -7.24 25.64
N GLY A 87 25.58 -7.52 24.83
CA GLY A 87 24.33 -6.76 24.81
C GLY A 87 24.45 -5.32 24.29
N LYS A 88 25.61 -4.93 23.74
CA LYS A 88 25.92 -3.55 23.30
C LYS A 88 25.79 -3.36 21.80
N TYR A 89 26.43 -4.23 21.02
CA TYR A 89 26.39 -4.19 19.56
C TYR A 89 25.49 -5.29 19.06
N LEU A 90 24.49 -4.91 18.28
CA LEU A 90 23.45 -5.77 17.77
C LEU A 90 23.50 -5.72 16.25
N LEU A 91 23.61 -6.87 15.61
CA LEU A 91 23.57 -7.00 14.16
C LEU A 91 22.47 -7.98 13.79
N THR A 92 21.70 -7.67 12.75
CA THR A 92 20.72 -8.57 12.16
C THR A 92 20.88 -8.54 10.66
N ALA A 93 20.88 -9.71 10.03
CA ALA A 93 20.81 -9.85 8.59
C ALA A 93 19.69 -10.83 8.26
N THR A 94 18.90 -10.51 7.24
CA THR A 94 17.89 -11.42 6.71
C THR A 94 17.97 -11.46 5.19
N VAL A 95 17.61 -12.59 4.63
CA VAL A 95 17.38 -12.73 3.20
C VAL A 95 16.16 -13.60 3.01
N ARG A 96 15.27 -13.15 2.13
CA ARG A 96 14.10 -13.91 1.71
C ARG A 96 14.07 -13.99 0.19
N ARG A 97 13.75 -15.17 -0.35
CA ARG A 97 13.53 -15.39 -1.77
C ARG A 97 12.13 -15.94 -1.97
N ASP A 98 11.28 -15.15 -2.60
CA ASP A 98 9.85 -15.43 -2.75
C ASP A 98 9.50 -15.67 -4.21
N GLY A 99 8.73 -16.72 -4.45
CA GLY A 99 8.23 -17.14 -5.75
C GLY A 99 6.71 -17.07 -5.77
N SER A 100 6.12 -16.27 -6.66
CA SER A 100 4.66 -16.15 -6.80
C SER A 100 4.20 -16.54 -8.20
N SER A 101 3.08 -17.25 -8.27
CA SER A 101 2.45 -17.67 -9.52
C SER A 101 1.74 -16.53 -10.28
N ARG A 102 1.61 -15.34 -9.66
CA ARG A 102 0.93 -14.17 -10.26
C ARG A 102 1.78 -13.44 -11.29
N PHE A 103 3.10 -13.59 -11.22
CA PHE A 103 4.05 -12.88 -12.07
C PHE A 103 4.32 -13.59 -13.39
N GLY A 104 4.96 -12.86 -14.29
CA GLY A 104 5.42 -13.38 -15.57
C GLY A 104 6.52 -14.42 -15.41
N ASP A 105 6.66 -15.29 -16.41
CA ASP A 105 7.61 -16.41 -16.36
C ASP A 105 9.06 -15.97 -16.14
N ASN A 106 9.42 -14.74 -16.55
CA ASN A 106 10.75 -14.19 -16.37
C ASN A 106 11.01 -13.67 -14.94
N ASN A 107 9.96 -13.41 -14.14
CA ASN A 107 10.07 -12.67 -12.87
C ASN A 107 9.28 -13.30 -11.70
N LYS A 108 9.01 -14.60 -11.73
CA LYS A 108 8.28 -15.28 -10.64
C LYS A 108 8.95 -15.13 -9.29
N TRP A 109 10.29 -15.05 -9.27
CA TRP A 109 11.10 -15.01 -8.06
C TRP A 109 11.67 -13.62 -7.78
N GLY A 110 11.45 -13.11 -6.57
CA GLY A 110 12.10 -11.91 -6.01
C GLY A 110 13.05 -12.27 -4.87
N THR A 111 14.11 -11.48 -4.67
CA THR A 111 15.04 -11.63 -3.52
C THR A 111 15.10 -10.33 -2.72
N PHE A 112 14.87 -10.45 -1.42
CA PHE A 112 14.57 -9.35 -0.51
C PHE A 112 15.52 -9.41 0.69
N PRO A 113 16.73 -8.85 0.57
CA PRO A 113 17.67 -8.79 1.68
C PRO A 113 17.37 -7.63 2.63
N SER A 114 17.74 -7.78 3.89
CA SER A 114 17.83 -6.68 4.83
C SER A 114 18.97 -6.86 5.82
N ALA A 115 19.49 -5.74 6.31
CA ALA A 115 20.48 -5.70 7.36
C ALA A 115 20.18 -4.55 8.32
N SER A 116 20.43 -4.75 9.60
CA SER A 116 20.36 -3.71 10.60
C SER A 116 21.47 -3.84 11.63
N ALA A 117 21.86 -2.70 12.16
CA ALA A 117 22.82 -2.57 13.24
C ALA A 117 22.24 -1.66 14.32
N ALA A 118 22.48 -2.00 15.58
CA ALA A 118 22.17 -1.12 16.69
C ALA A 118 23.31 -1.12 17.72
N TRP A 119 23.52 0.04 18.33
CA TRP A 119 24.53 0.25 19.36
C TRP A 119 23.89 0.87 20.59
N LYS A 120 23.94 0.14 21.69
CA LYS A 120 23.48 0.60 23.01
C LYS A 120 24.58 1.41 23.70
N ILE A 121 24.73 2.67 23.28
CA ILE A 121 25.72 3.64 23.77
C ILE A 121 25.72 3.72 25.30
N SER A 122 24.54 3.74 25.93
CA SER A 122 24.38 3.76 27.39
C SER A 122 25.04 2.60 28.16
N SER A 123 25.36 1.50 27.47
CA SER A 123 26.07 0.36 28.07
C SER A 123 27.59 0.47 28.00
N GLU A 124 28.11 1.56 27.44
CA GLU A 124 29.55 1.83 27.41
C GLU A 124 30.06 2.42 28.73
N GLU A 125 31.33 2.12 29.05
CA GLU A 125 31.94 2.56 30.31
C GLU A 125 32.05 4.08 30.40
N PHE A 126 32.27 4.76 29.26
CA PHE A 126 32.32 6.23 29.21
C PHE A 126 30.98 6.90 29.52
N MET A 127 29.85 6.18 29.41
CA MET A 127 28.52 6.66 29.79
C MET A 127 28.18 6.36 31.25
N SER A 128 29.11 5.80 32.03
CA SER A 128 28.86 5.46 33.44
C SER A 128 28.40 6.65 34.28
N SER A 129 28.89 7.86 33.99
CA SER A 129 28.51 9.10 34.67
C SER A 129 27.08 9.57 34.38
N THR A 130 26.44 9.08 33.32
CA THR A 130 25.07 9.50 32.93
C THR A 130 23.98 8.61 33.52
N LYS A 131 24.33 7.47 34.13
CA LYS A 131 23.37 6.47 34.65
C LYS A 131 22.36 7.01 35.66
N GLY A 132 22.64 8.15 36.30
CA GLY A 132 21.69 8.79 37.23
C GLY A 132 20.48 9.43 36.56
N TRP A 133 20.55 9.71 35.25
CA TRP A 133 19.48 10.37 34.51
C TRP A 133 19.18 9.75 33.14
N LEU A 134 20.12 9.00 32.55
CA LEU A 134 20.00 8.32 31.26
C LEU A 134 20.12 6.81 31.45
N ASP A 135 18.99 6.09 31.40
CA ASP A 135 18.95 4.64 31.63
C ASP A 135 19.27 3.84 30.37
N ASN A 136 18.84 4.37 29.22
CA ASN A 136 19.09 3.76 27.93
C ASN A 136 19.29 4.83 26.87
N LEU A 137 20.28 4.59 26.02
CA LEU A 137 20.54 5.31 24.79
C LEU A 137 21.01 4.27 23.79
N LYS A 138 20.27 4.13 22.69
CA LYS A 138 20.56 3.18 21.63
C LYS A 138 20.30 3.83 20.28
N VAL A 139 21.29 3.82 19.41
CA VAL A 139 21.12 4.20 18.01
C VAL A 139 20.93 2.94 17.18
N ARG A 140 20.09 3.01 16.16
CA ARG A 140 19.85 1.93 15.20
C ARG A 140 19.82 2.44 13.78
N VAL A 141 20.30 1.62 12.87
CA VAL A 141 20.20 1.83 11.42
C VAL A 141 19.80 0.53 10.77
N GLY A 142 18.87 0.58 9.84
CA GLY A 142 18.41 -0.57 9.09
C GLY A 142 18.20 -0.22 7.63
N TYR A 143 18.58 -1.14 6.76
CA TYR A 143 18.26 -1.11 5.34
C TYR A 143 17.62 -2.42 4.92
N GLY A 144 16.52 -2.36 4.20
CA GLY A 144 15.83 -3.55 3.71
C GLY A 144 15.16 -3.34 2.38
N VAL A 145 15.01 -4.43 1.64
CA VAL A 145 14.19 -4.50 0.43
C VAL A 145 13.01 -5.41 0.71
N THR A 146 11.81 -4.98 0.38
CA THR A 146 10.58 -5.79 0.49
C THR A 146 9.87 -5.83 -0.85
N GLY A 147 9.29 -6.99 -1.18
CA GLY A 147 8.46 -7.16 -2.37
C GLY A 147 6.98 -7.10 -2.05
N ASN A 148 6.20 -6.48 -2.93
CA ASN A 148 4.74 -6.53 -2.90
C ASN A 148 4.22 -7.26 -4.15
N GLN A 149 3.22 -8.12 -3.94
CA GLN A 149 2.47 -8.82 -4.98
C GLN A 149 0.95 -8.61 -4.89
N ASP A 150 0.51 -7.88 -3.85
CA ASP A 150 -0.89 -7.61 -3.63
C ASP A 150 -1.37 -6.55 -4.61
N GLY A 151 -2.66 -6.60 -4.97
CA GLY A 151 -3.22 -5.79 -6.05
C GLY A 151 -3.08 -6.42 -7.44
N ILE A 152 -2.30 -7.49 -7.60
CA ILE A 152 -2.21 -8.26 -8.85
C ILE A 152 -3.20 -9.43 -8.79
N GLY A 153 -4.16 -9.45 -9.70
CA GLY A 153 -5.06 -10.58 -9.88
C GLY A 153 -4.33 -11.84 -10.37
N GLU A 154 -4.96 -12.99 -10.20
CA GLU A 154 -4.45 -14.25 -10.75
C GLU A 154 -4.36 -14.18 -12.28
N TYR A 155 -3.36 -14.87 -12.84
CA TYR A 155 -3.19 -15.06 -14.28
C TYR A 155 -2.98 -13.76 -15.09
N LYS A 156 -2.69 -12.63 -14.44
CA LYS A 156 -2.49 -11.32 -15.11
C LYS A 156 -1.27 -11.27 -16.04
N SER A 157 -0.33 -12.20 -15.90
CA SER A 157 0.79 -12.37 -16.83
C SER A 157 0.46 -13.22 -18.07
N LEU A 158 -0.68 -13.93 -18.09
CA LEU A 158 -1.05 -14.86 -19.14
C LEU A 158 -1.99 -14.23 -20.17
N SER A 159 -2.09 -14.82 -21.36
CA SER A 159 -3.21 -14.53 -22.26
C SER A 159 -4.43 -15.30 -21.80
N ILE A 160 -5.57 -14.61 -21.65
CA ILE A 160 -6.84 -15.21 -21.26
C ILE A 160 -7.84 -14.99 -22.40
N LEU A 161 -8.45 -16.09 -22.85
CA LEU A 161 -9.60 -16.03 -23.76
C LEU A 161 -10.88 -15.87 -22.93
N GLY A 162 -11.77 -15.01 -23.39
CA GLY A 162 -13.09 -14.82 -22.82
C GLY A 162 -14.15 -14.83 -23.89
N VAL A 163 -15.39 -15.04 -23.45
CA VAL A 163 -16.57 -14.87 -24.30
C VAL A 163 -16.71 -13.37 -24.57
N GLY A 164 -16.56 -12.96 -25.82
CA GLY A 164 -16.77 -11.57 -26.22
C GLY A 164 -18.24 -11.17 -26.13
N LYS A 165 -18.53 -9.87 -26.38
CA LYS A 165 -19.92 -9.42 -26.60
C LYS A 165 -20.43 -9.77 -28.00
N ASP A 166 -19.55 -10.24 -28.86
CA ASP A 166 -19.84 -10.51 -30.26
C ASP A 166 -20.24 -11.97 -30.48
N SER A 167 -21.16 -12.17 -31.40
CA SER A 167 -21.52 -13.47 -31.95
C SER A 167 -21.01 -13.57 -33.37
N TYR A 168 -20.61 -14.78 -33.79
CA TYR A 168 -20.36 -15.06 -35.20
C TYR A 168 -21.45 -15.98 -35.75
N TYR A 169 -21.79 -15.79 -37.02
CA TYR A 169 -22.72 -16.68 -37.70
C TYR A 169 -21.94 -17.89 -38.21
N ASP A 170 -22.35 -19.09 -37.79
CA ASP A 170 -21.82 -20.34 -38.30
C ASP A 170 -22.71 -20.80 -39.48
N PRO A 171 -22.24 -20.71 -40.74
CA PRO A 171 -23.02 -21.11 -41.90
C PRO A 171 -23.17 -22.63 -42.04
N VAL A 172 -22.37 -23.44 -41.32
CA VAL A 172 -22.44 -24.90 -41.34
C VAL A 172 -23.56 -25.38 -40.43
N THR A 173 -23.72 -24.77 -39.26
CA THR A 173 -24.81 -25.10 -38.32
C THR A 173 -26.06 -24.24 -38.53
N GLY A 174 -25.95 -23.12 -39.26
CA GLY A 174 -27.04 -22.16 -39.48
C GLY A 174 -27.40 -21.35 -38.22
N THR A 175 -26.49 -21.22 -37.26
CA THR A 175 -26.75 -20.60 -35.95
C THR A 175 -25.75 -19.51 -35.60
N TRP A 176 -26.18 -18.52 -34.83
CA TRP A 176 -25.28 -17.58 -34.18
C TRP A 176 -24.65 -18.23 -32.95
N SER A 177 -23.32 -18.22 -32.90
CA SER A 177 -22.51 -18.77 -31.83
C SER A 177 -21.72 -17.64 -31.15
N LEU A 178 -21.39 -17.82 -29.88
CA LEU A 178 -20.56 -16.87 -29.14
C LEU A 178 -19.13 -16.86 -29.69
N ALA A 179 -18.57 -15.68 -29.92
CA ALA A 179 -17.17 -15.53 -30.29
C ALA A 179 -16.27 -15.49 -29.04
N TYR A 180 -15.09 -16.09 -29.14
CA TYR A 180 -14.05 -16.01 -28.12
C TYR A 180 -12.92 -15.10 -28.61
N SER A 181 -12.49 -14.20 -27.75
CA SER A 181 -11.37 -13.30 -28.05
C SER A 181 -10.45 -13.11 -26.84
N PRO A 182 -9.17 -12.77 -27.07
CA PRO A 182 -8.26 -12.38 -26.00
C PRO A 182 -8.83 -11.21 -25.19
N GLN A 183 -8.88 -11.36 -23.87
CA GLN A 183 -9.36 -10.32 -22.94
C GLN A 183 -8.22 -9.50 -22.33
N GLN A 184 -6.99 -9.97 -22.45
CA GLN A 184 -5.79 -9.28 -21.98
C GLN A 184 -4.54 -9.72 -22.75
N ASN A 185 -3.54 -8.84 -22.78
CA ASN A 185 -2.23 -9.15 -23.32
C ASN A 185 -1.41 -9.98 -22.31
N PRO A 186 -0.63 -10.99 -22.76
CA PRO A 186 0.34 -11.64 -21.89
C PRO A 186 1.47 -10.67 -21.53
N ASN A 187 1.96 -10.75 -20.30
CA ASN A 187 3.11 -9.99 -19.81
C ASN A 187 4.10 -10.94 -19.12
N PRO A 188 5.05 -11.56 -19.86
CA PRO A 188 6.06 -12.44 -19.26
C PRO A 188 7.04 -11.68 -18.35
N ASP A 189 7.08 -10.34 -18.43
CA ASP A 189 7.95 -9.48 -17.66
C ASP A 189 7.26 -8.83 -16.45
N LEU A 190 5.98 -9.13 -16.20
CA LEU A 190 5.25 -8.69 -15.01
C LEU A 190 5.99 -9.17 -13.76
N LYS A 191 6.36 -8.25 -12.87
CA LYS A 191 7.26 -8.49 -11.74
C LYS A 191 6.78 -7.84 -10.45
N TRP A 192 7.46 -8.18 -9.35
CA TRP A 192 7.21 -7.65 -8.02
C TRP A 192 7.41 -6.14 -7.97
N GLU A 193 6.55 -5.43 -7.23
CA GLU A 193 6.85 -4.07 -6.78
C GLU A 193 7.88 -4.17 -5.66
N SER A 194 8.92 -3.34 -5.68
CA SER A 194 10.04 -3.45 -4.73
C SER A 194 10.21 -2.15 -3.95
N THR A 195 10.10 -2.21 -2.63
CA THR A 195 10.35 -1.09 -1.74
C THR A 195 11.70 -1.23 -1.06
N LYS A 196 12.61 -0.28 -1.31
CA LYS A 196 13.86 -0.12 -0.58
C LYS A 196 13.62 0.85 0.56
N GLN A 197 13.95 0.46 1.79
CA GLN A 197 13.73 1.27 2.98
C GLN A 197 15.01 1.43 3.78
N LEU A 198 15.39 2.68 4.06
CA LEU A 198 16.34 3.06 5.09
C LEU A 198 15.55 3.54 6.32
N ASN A 199 15.95 3.09 7.51
CA ASN A 199 15.43 3.57 8.79
C ASN A 199 16.62 3.87 9.71
N ILE A 200 16.60 5.05 10.34
CA ILE A 200 17.55 5.48 11.36
C ILE A 200 16.74 5.83 12.60
N GLY A 201 17.07 5.24 13.73
CA GLY A 201 16.34 5.42 14.98
C GLY A 201 17.26 5.77 16.14
N LEU A 202 16.76 6.59 17.04
CA LEU A 202 17.35 6.90 18.33
C LEU A 202 16.35 6.57 19.42
N ASP A 203 16.62 5.49 20.16
CA ASP A 203 15.80 5.06 21.28
C ASP A 203 16.45 5.53 22.60
N PHE A 204 15.68 6.12 23.50
CA PHE A 204 16.17 6.64 24.78
C PHE A 204 15.23 6.33 25.96
N SER A 205 15.81 6.26 27.16
CA SER A 205 15.10 6.22 28.44
C SER A 205 15.78 7.15 29.43
N LEU A 206 15.00 8.02 30.07
CA LEU A 206 15.44 9.01 31.04
C LEU A 206 14.72 8.80 32.37
N PHE A 207 15.48 8.88 33.46
CA PHE A 207 15.00 8.83 34.85
C PHE A 207 14.10 7.63 35.20
N ASN A 208 14.18 6.54 34.44
CA ASN A 208 13.27 5.38 34.48
C ASN A 208 11.79 5.75 34.36
N ARG A 209 11.48 6.86 33.69
CA ARG A 209 10.13 7.43 33.63
C ARG A 209 9.75 7.92 32.26
N ILE A 210 10.70 8.40 31.47
CA ILE A 210 10.45 8.90 30.13
C ILE A 210 11.16 7.98 29.16
N THR A 211 10.42 7.35 28.26
CA THR A 211 11.01 6.56 27.17
C THR A 211 10.59 7.17 25.85
N GLY A 212 11.44 7.08 24.83
CA GLY A 212 11.09 7.57 23.52
C GLY A 212 11.92 6.99 22.40
N SER A 213 11.43 7.20 21.20
CA SER A 213 12.07 6.84 19.94
C SER A 213 11.88 8.00 18.98
N PHE A 214 12.98 8.49 18.42
CA PHE A 214 12.95 9.36 17.25
C PHE A 214 13.41 8.55 16.04
N GLU A 215 12.64 8.55 14.97
CA GLU A 215 12.94 7.80 13.75
C GLU A 215 12.92 8.72 12.54
N TYR A 216 13.85 8.47 11.64
CA TYR A 216 13.82 8.96 10.27
C TYR A 216 13.75 7.75 9.35
N TYR A 217 12.87 7.81 8.35
CA TYR A 217 12.81 6.80 7.30
C TYR A 217 12.79 7.42 5.91
N SER A 218 13.32 6.65 4.97
CA SER A 218 13.24 6.93 3.53
C SER A 218 12.91 5.63 2.82
N LYS A 219 11.76 5.60 2.16
CA LYS A 219 11.26 4.48 1.36
C LYS A 219 11.23 4.90 -0.09
N ASN A 220 11.70 4.02 -0.97
CA ASN A 220 11.58 4.17 -2.41
C ASN A 220 10.99 2.89 -2.99
N THR A 221 9.76 2.98 -3.47
CA THR A 221 9.07 1.89 -4.13
C THR A 221 9.24 2.05 -5.63
N SER A 222 9.83 1.04 -6.26
CA SER A 222 9.97 0.95 -7.71
C SER A 222 9.04 -0.11 -8.27
N ASP A 223 8.85 -0.04 -9.59
CA ASP A 223 8.09 -1.04 -10.35
C ASP A 223 6.60 -1.08 -9.99
N LEU A 224 6.03 0.05 -9.56
CA LEU A 224 4.59 0.18 -9.30
C LEU A 224 3.78 -0.17 -10.54
N LEU A 225 2.64 -0.82 -10.29
CA LEU A 225 1.77 -1.35 -11.33
C LEU A 225 0.71 -0.37 -11.78
N TYR A 226 0.56 -0.24 -13.09
CA TYR A 226 -0.55 0.50 -13.69
C TYR A 226 -0.98 -0.16 -15.02
N THR A 227 -2.23 0.07 -15.42
CA THR A 227 -2.75 -0.40 -16.71
C THR A 227 -2.57 0.70 -17.73
N TYR A 228 -1.65 0.49 -18.67
CA TYR A 228 -1.30 1.45 -19.70
C TYR A 228 -2.07 1.18 -20.98
N GLU A 229 -2.39 2.23 -21.73
CA GLU A 229 -2.82 2.11 -23.12
C GLU A 229 -1.64 1.66 -23.99
N VAL A 230 -1.89 0.73 -24.90
CA VAL A 230 -0.87 0.16 -25.81
C VAL A 230 -1.43 0.07 -27.24
N PRO A 231 -0.58 0.23 -28.27
CA PRO A 231 -1.04 0.22 -29.66
C PRO A 231 -1.49 -1.17 -30.13
N GLN A 232 -2.49 -1.22 -31.00
CA GLN A 232 -2.94 -2.43 -31.69
C GLN A 232 -2.75 -2.24 -33.19
N PRO A 233 -1.83 -2.94 -33.89
CA PRO A 233 -0.84 -3.95 -33.44
C PRO A 233 0.41 -3.35 -32.73
N PRO A 234 1.27 -4.18 -32.08
CA PRO A 234 1.29 -5.66 -32.06
C PRO A 234 0.44 -6.29 -30.95
N TYR A 235 -0.14 -5.50 -30.04
CA TYR A 235 -0.91 -6.02 -28.93
C TYR A 235 -2.32 -6.46 -29.38
N LEU A 236 -2.84 -7.49 -28.72
CA LEU A 236 -4.17 -8.06 -29.00
C LEU A 236 -5.30 -7.26 -28.33
N VAL A 237 -4.98 -6.57 -27.23
CA VAL A 237 -5.87 -5.68 -26.49
C VAL A 237 -5.20 -4.30 -26.38
N GLY A 238 -5.97 -3.22 -26.40
CA GLY A 238 -5.43 -1.85 -26.34
C GLY A 238 -4.89 -1.43 -24.97
N THR A 239 -4.80 -2.34 -24.00
CA THR A 239 -4.26 -2.06 -22.66
C THR A 239 -3.37 -3.19 -22.13
N MET A 240 -2.43 -2.85 -21.24
CA MET A 240 -1.52 -3.80 -20.63
C MET A 240 -1.17 -3.39 -19.19
N LEU A 241 -1.28 -4.34 -18.25
CA LEU A 241 -0.77 -4.16 -16.89
C LEU A 241 0.75 -4.27 -16.92
N ALA A 242 1.46 -3.23 -16.48
CA ALA A 242 2.92 -3.17 -16.50
C ALA A 242 3.48 -2.47 -15.26
N ASN A 243 4.74 -2.81 -14.93
CA ASN A 243 5.53 -2.21 -13.86
C ASN A 243 6.32 -1.01 -14.41
N VAL A 244 6.01 0.20 -13.97
CA VAL A 244 6.69 1.41 -14.47
C VAL A 244 6.86 2.45 -13.37
N GLY A 245 5.84 2.59 -12.51
CA GLY A 245 5.79 3.72 -11.59
C GLY A 245 6.86 3.64 -10.49
N GLU A 246 7.27 4.80 -10.01
CA GLU A 246 8.17 4.93 -8.87
C GLU A 246 7.62 5.98 -7.90
N MET A 247 7.73 5.69 -6.61
CA MET A 247 7.24 6.57 -5.54
C MET A 247 8.21 6.58 -4.37
N SER A 248 8.39 7.75 -3.76
CA SER A 248 9.16 7.91 -2.55
C SER A 248 8.30 8.39 -1.38
N ASN A 249 8.64 7.91 -0.18
CA ASN A 249 8.05 8.32 1.09
C ASN A 249 9.18 8.61 2.07
N LYS A 250 9.26 9.83 2.60
CA LYS A 250 10.27 10.24 3.58
C LYS A 250 9.57 10.85 4.77
N GLY A 251 9.94 10.41 5.96
CA GLY A 251 9.25 10.87 7.15
C GLY A 251 10.07 10.81 8.40
N VAL A 252 9.56 11.50 9.41
CA VAL A 252 10.07 11.47 10.78
C VAL A 252 8.94 11.08 11.72
N GLU A 253 9.29 10.29 12.72
CA GLU A 253 8.36 9.84 13.75
C GLU A 253 8.98 10.07 15.13
N LEU A 254 8.17 10.56 16.06
CA LEU A 254 8.53 10.68 17.46
C LEU A 254 7.50 9.92 18.28
N THR A 255 7.96 8.97 19.09
CA THR A 255 7.16 8.36 20.14
C THR A 255 7.76 8.75 21.48
N LEU A 256 6.92 9.21 22.41
CA LEU A 256 7.30 9.56 23.77
C LEU A 256 6.29 8.93 24.73
N ASN A 257 6.78 8.21 25.72
CA ASN A 257 5.98 7.71 26.83
C ASN A 257 6.54 8.29 28.13
N ALA A 258 5.68 8.75 29.01
CA ALA A 258 6.05 9.35 30.27
C ALA A 258 5.18 8.82 31.41
N ASP A 259 5.83 8.30 32.43
CA ASP A 259 5.23 8.05 33.74
C ASP A 259 5.28 9.34 34.56
N ILE A 260 4.35 10.26 34.29
CA ILE A 260 4.31 11.62 34.83
C ILE A 260 4.12 11.61 36.35
N ILE A 261 3.38 10.65 36.90
CA ILE A 261 3.29 10.41 38.35
C ILE A 261 3.36 8.90 38.64
N LYS A 262 4.30 8.50 39.51
CA LYS A 262 4.46 7.12 40.04
C LYS A 262 4.16 7.08 41.54
N GLY A 263 2.90 7.16 41.91
CA GLY A 263 2.46 7.04 43.30
C GLY A 263 1.82 5.68 43.60
N THR A 264 1.68 5.34 44.88
CA THR A 264 0.97 4.12 45.32
C THR A 264 -0.55 4.25 45.24
N LYS A 265 -1.07 5.47 45.41
CA LYS A 265 -2.51 5.78 45.34
C LYS A 265 -2.91 6.45 44.04
N PHE A 266 -1.97 7.11 43.37
CA PHE A 266 -2.23 7.83 42.12
C PHE A 266 -1.10 7.59 41.13
N THR A 267 -1.45 7.16 39.92
CA THR A 267 -0.52 7.08 38.79
C THR A 267 -1.06 7.88 37.62
N TRP A 268 -0.15 8.49 36.87
CA TRP A 268 -0.46 9.16 35.62
C TRP A 268 0.61 8.81 34.61
N ASN A 269 0.17 8.18 33.51
CA ASN A 269 0.99 7.81 32.38
C ASN A 269 0.46 8.54 31.15
N ALA A 270 1.34 9.01 30.27
CA ALA A 270 0.97 9.61 29.00
C ALA A 270 1.83 9.05 27.88
N ASN A 271 1.25 8.92 26.69
CA ASN A 271 1.96 8.58 25.46
C ASN A 271 1.61 9.59 24.37
N LEU A 272 2.63 10.04 23.64
CA LEU A 272 2.52 10.93 22.50
C LEU A 272 3.21 10.28 21.31
N THR A 273 2.52 10.22 20.18
CA THR A 273 3.08 9.81 18.89
C THR A 273 2.90 10.96 17.91
N LEU A 274 3.96 11.37 17.24
CA LEU A 274 3.95 12.38 16.18
C LEU A 274 4.56 11.78 14.92
N GLY A 275 3.97 12.05 13.77
CA GLY A 275 4.46 11.57 12.49
C GLY A 275 4.27 12.61 11.39
N HIS A 276 5.31 12.83 10.59
CA HIS A 276 5.26 13.64 9.39
C HIS A 276 5.82 12.82 8.22
N ASN A 277 5.09 12.75 7.11
CA ASN A 277 5.50 12.02 5.92
C ASN A 277 5.28 12.86 4.66
N VAL A 278 6.33 13.00 3.86
CA VAL A 278 6.27 13.55 2.52
C VAL A 278 6.28 12.40 1.53
N GLN A 279 5.26 12.34 0.68
CA GLN A 279 5.16 11.38 -0.42
C GLN A 279 5.31 12.08 -1.75
N LYS A 280 5.95 11.41 -2.72
CA LYS A 280 6.09 11.92 -4.07
C LYS A 280 6.08 10.79 -5.10
N ILE A 281 5.33 10.97 -6.18
CA ILE A 281 5.46 10.16 -7.39
C ILE A 281 6.68 10.65 -8.16
N GLU A 282 7.66 9.76 -8.30
CA GLU A 282 8.92 10.06 -8.99
C GLU A 282 8.84 9.72 -10.48
N LYS A 283 8.03 8.73 -10.85
CA LYS A 283 7.89 8.26 -12.23
C LYS A 283 6.54 7.59 -12.47
N LEU A 284 5.98 7.79 -13.66
CA LEU A 284 4.79 7.11 -14.18
C LEU A 284 4.98 6.59 -15.61
N SER A 285 5.97 7.09 -16.33
CA SER A 285 6.20 6.74 -17.74
C SER A 285 7.58 6.13 -18.00
N ASN A 286 7.68 5.33 -19.06
CA ASN A 286 8.94 4.89 -19.65
C ASN A 286 8.81 4.89 -21.21
N PRO A 287 9.86 4.52 -21.97
CA PRO A 287 9.79 4.56 -23.43
C PRO A 287 8.69 3.69 -24.06
N THR A 288 8.22 2.65 -23.38
CA THR A 288 7.22 1.70 -23.88
C THR A 288 5.81 1.99 -23.37
N TYR A 289 5.69 2.43 -22.12
CA TYR A 289 4.43 2.64 -21.41
C TYR A 289 4.38 4.09 -20.92
N GLN A 290 3.45 4.87 -21.48
CA GLN A 290 3.37 6.30 -21.24
C GLN A 290 2.02 6.68 -20.61
N THR A 291 2.07 7.55 -19.61
CA THR A 291 0.93 8.22 -18.99
C THR A 291 1.44 9.51 -18.35
N ASP A 292 0.84 10.65 -18.71
CA ASP A 292 1.23 11.95 -18.15
C ASP A 292 0.60 12.18 -16.78
N VAL A 293 -0.66 11.77 -16.65
CA VAL A 293 -1.47 11.95 -15.43
C VAL A 293 -2.50 10.84 -15.33
N ILE A 294 -2.79 10.43 -14.09
CA ILE A 294 -3.89 9.52 -13.77
C ILE A 294 -4.91 10.30 -12.94
N TYR A 295 -6.12 10.43 -13.45
CA TYR A 295 -7.20 11.12 -12.74
C TYR A 295 -7.85 10.20 -11.69
N SER A 296 -8.14 10.75 -10.51
CA SER A 296 -8.71 10.03 -9.37
C SER A 296 -9.70 10.89 -8.59
N GLY A 297 -10.39 10.31 -7.59
CA GLY A 297 -11.44 11.03 -6.86
C GLY A 297 -12.60 11.45 -7.78
N SER A 298 -13.18 10.48 -8.48
CA SER A 298 -14.28 10.68 -9.42
C SER A 298 -15.45 11.44 -8.78
N LEU A 299 -15.93 12.48 -9.48
CA LEU A 299 -17.08 13.29 -9.09
C LEU A 299 -18.37 12.85 -9.80
N HIS A 300 -18.36 11.65 -10.39
CA HIS A 300 -19.53 11.10 -11.07
C HIS A 300 -20.69 10.91 -10.07
N GLY A 301 -21.89 11.32 -10.48
CA GLY A 301 -23.08 11.31 -9.63
C GLY A 301 -23.45 12.67 -9.07
N LEU A 302 -22.56 13.67 -9.15
CA LEU A 302 -22.93 15.07 -8.97
C LEU A 302 -23.43 15.65 -10.29
N SER A 303 -24.54 16.38 -10.24
CA SER A 303 -25.14 17.02 -11.43
C SER A 303 -24.12 17.89 -12.16
N GLY A 304 -23.87 17.59 -13.43
CA GLY A 304 -22.92 18.33 -14.27
C GLY A 304 -21.45 17.94 -14.12
N MET A 305 -21.10 16.93 -13.30
CA MET A 305 -19.71 16.52 -13.04
C MET A 305 -19.32 15.18 -13.70
N SER A 306 -20.07 14.74 -14.72
CA SER A 306 -19.72 13.56 -15.51
C SER A 306 -18.34 13.74 -16.15
N GLY A 307 -17.48 12.73 -16.03
CA GLY A 307 -16.10 12.78 -16.52
C GLY A 307 -15.16 13.66 -15.69
N GLN A 308 -15.60 14.25 -14.58
CA GLN A 308 -14.75 15.10 -13.73
C GLN A 308 -14.16 14.34 -12.55
N TYR A 309 -12.99 14.80 -12.13
CA TYR A 309 -12.14 14.21 -11.11
C TYR A 309 -11.59 15.32 -10.22
N SER A 310 -11.54 15.06 -8.92
CA SER A 310 -11.04 16.02 -7.93
C SER A 310 -9.52 15.93 -7.70
N GLN A 311 -8.91 14.79 -8.07
CA GLN A 311 -7.54 14.47 -7.72
C GLN A 311 -6.76 13.92 -8.92
N ILE A 312 -5.44 14.00 -8.83
CA ILE A 312 -4.51 13.42 -9.80
C ILE A 312 -3.43 12.58 -9.11
N ILE A 313 -2.82 11.71 -9.91
CA ILE A 313 -1.53 11.08 -9.66
C ILE A 313 -0.64 11.48 -10.84
N ALA A 314 0.40 12.24 -10.57
CA ALA A 314 1.30 12.77 -11.58
C ALA A 314 2.73 12.86 -11.03
N GLU A 315 3.72 12.71 -11.90
CA GLU A 315 5.13 12.88 -11.54
C GLU A 315 5.37 14.25 -10.90
N GLY A 316 6.11 14.29 -9.80
CA GLY A 316 6.37 15.52 -9.05
C GLY A 316 5.43 15.76 -7.87
N TYR A 317 4.26 15.11 -7.82
CA TYR A 317 3.21 15.36 -6.84
C TYR A 317 2.99 14.18 -5.88
N ALA A 318 2.30 14.43 -4.77
CA ALA A 318 1.85 13.37 -3.86
C ALA A 318 0.65 12.61 -4.47
N VAL A 319 0.39 11.37 -4.01
CA VAL A 319 -0.83 10.66 -4.39
C VAL A 319 -2.03 11.38 -3.78
N GLY A 320 -3.06 11.61 -4.59
CA GLY A 320 -4.26 12.31 -4.16
C GLY A 320 -4.07 13.82 -4.07
N THR A 321 -3.17 14.41 -4.87
CA THR A 321 -3.11 15.86 -5.06
C THR A 321 -4.42 16.35 -5.68
N PHE A 322 -5.06 17.33 -5.04
CA PHE A 322 -6.24 17.99 -5.58
C PHE A 322 -5.83 18.89 -6.75
N TRP A 323 -6.52 18.73 -7.88
CA TRP A 323 -6.19 19.42 -9.11
C TRP A 323 -7.40 20.16 -9.66
N GLY A 324 -7.31 21.49 -9.74
CA GLY A 324 -8.44 22.28 -10.17
C GLY A 324 -8.18 23.77 -10.20
N PHE A 325 -9.25 24.55 -10.34
CA PHE A 325 -9.19 26.00 -10.38
C PHE A 325 -9.11 26.59 -8.97
N LYS A 326 -8.15 27.50 -8.75
CA LYS A 326 -7.99 28.19 -7.47
C LYS A 326 -8.98 29.35 -7.39
N ASN A 327 -9.91 29.27 -6.44
CA ASN A 327 -10.90 30.31 -6.17
C ASN A 327 -10.21 31.61 -5.67
N ALA A 328 -10.63 32.76 -6.21
CA ALA A 328 -10.11 34.10 -5.87
C ALA A 328 -11.10 34.94 -5.03
N GLY A 329 -12.18 34.33 -4.56
CA GLY A 329 -13.27 34.96 -3.82
C GLY A 329 -14.49 35.25 -4.69
N LEU A 330 -15.33 36.15 -4.20
CA LEU A 330 -16.51 36.65 -4.91
C LEU A 330 -16.26 38.06 -5.42
N ASP A 331 -16.75 38.36 -6.62
CA ASP A 331 -16.79 39.73 -7.12
C ASP A 331 -17.84 40.58 -6.37
N ALA A 332 -17.90 41.88 -6.69
CA ALA A 332 -18.87 42.80 -6.09
C ALA A 332 -20.34 42.41 -6.32
N ASN A 333 -20.62 41.52 -7.29
CA ASN A 333 -21.96 41.00 -7.60
C ASN A 333 -22.22 39.62 -6.99
N GLY A 334 -21.30 39.10 -6.17
CA GLY A 334 -21.41 37.78 -5.54
C GLY A 334 -21.09 36.61 -6.47
N LYS A 335 -20.45 36.84 -7.62
CA LYS A 335 -20.02 35.76 -8.54
C LYS A 335 -18.63 35.26 -8.18
N ILE A 336 -18.43 33.95 -8.25
CA ILE A 336 -17.12 33.34 -7.99
C ILE A 336 -16.12 33.77 -9.06
N GLN A 337 -14.93 34.14 -8.61
CA GLN A 337 -13.78 34.45 -9.43
C GLN A 337 -12.67 33.42 -9.22
N TYR A 338 -11.77 33.30 -10.19
CA TYR A 338 -10.69 32.32 -10.16
C TYR A 338 -9.37 32.97 -10.56
N TYR A 339 -8.27 32.38 -10.13
CA TYR A 339 -6.96 32.73 -10.67
C TYR A 339 -6.72 31.96 -11.99
N ASN A 340 -6.27 32.65 -13.04
CA ASN A 340 -5.72 32.03 -14.25
C ASN A 340 -4.25 31.60 -14.03
N ALA A 341 -3.64 30.90 -14.99
CA ALA A 341 -2.25 30.44 -14.91
C ALA A 341 -1.22 31.57 -14.68
N ALA A 342 -1.50 32.79 -15.15
CA ALA A 342 -0.66 33.97 -14.94
C ALA A 342 -0.81 34.60 -13.53
N GLY A 343 -1.85 34.20 -12.78
CA GLY A 343 -2.17 34.75 -11.46
C GLY A 343 -3.17 35.90 -11.48
N ASP A 344 -3.75 36.23 -12.64
CA ASP A 344 -4.80 37.24 -12.75
C ASP A 344 -6.15 36.67 -12.32
N ILE A 345 -7.02 37.54 -11.82
CA ILE A 345 -8.40 37.21 -11.47
C ILE A 345 -9.24 37.23 -12.75
N VAL A 346 -9.83 36.09 -13.07
CA VAL A 346 -10.71 35.89 -14.23
C VAL A 346 -12.08 35.35 -13.80
N ALA A 347 -13.08 35.58 -14.64
CA ALA A 347 -14.41 34.99 -14.47
C ALA A 347 -14.43 33.51 -14.89
N GLU A 348 -15.39 32.75 -14.38
CA GLU A 348 -15.54 31.31 -14.65
C GLU A 348 -15.54 30.96 -16.15
N ASN A 349 -16.22 31.77 -16.97
CA ASN A 349 -16.33 31.54 -18.40
C ASN A 349 -15.04 31.81 -19.20
N ALA A 350 -14.00 32.33 -18.55
CA ALA A 350 -12.68 32.56 -19.15
C ALA A 350 -11.66 31.49 -18.77
N LEU A 351 -12.03 30.51 -17.93
CA LEU A 351 -11.13 29.44 -17.52
C LEU A 351 -10.88 28.43 -18.65
N VAL A 352 -9.63 28.01 -18.75
CA VAL A 352 -9.18 26.91 -19.62
C VAL A 352 -8.50 25.84 -18.78
N ASP A 353 -8.36 24.62 -19.31
CA ASP A 353 -7.77 23.50 -18.55
C ASP A 353 -6.35 23.80 -18.03
N ALA A 354 -5.59 24.61 -18.78
CA ALA A 354 -4.26 25.08 -18.40
C ALA A 354 -4.22 25.98 -17.14
N ASP A 355 -5.37 26.51 -16.68
CA ASP A 355 -5.47 27.30 -15.44
C ASP A 355 -5.56 26.42 -14.17
N LYS A 356 -5.76 25.11 -14.34
CA LYS A 356 -5.78 24.16 -13.22
C LYS A 356 -4.38 24.04 -12.61
N ARG A 357 -4.35 23.87 -11.29
CA ARG A 357 -3.12 23.76 -10.51
C ARG A 357 -3.32 22.88 -9.28
N ASP A 358 -2.22 22.61 -8.60
CA ASP A 358 -2.18 21.97 -7.29
C ASP A 358 -2.91 22.86 -6.26
N LEU A 359 -3.93 22.29 -5.62
CA LEU A 359 -4.74 22.92 -4.58
C LEU A 359 -4.42 22.39 -3.17
N GLY A 360 -3.37 21.58 -3.03
CA GLY A 360 -3.04 20.78 -1.86
C GLY A 360 -3.23 19.29 -2.12
N ASN A 361 -2.91 18.47 -1.14
CA ASN A 361 -3.02 17.02 -1.25
C ASN A 361 -3.64 16.41 0.01
N VAL A 362 -4.03 15.14 -0.08
CA VAL A 362 -4.68 14.42 1.03
C VAL A 362 -3.72 13.95 2.13
N GLN A 363 -2.41 14.13 1.97
CA GLN A 363 -1.44 13.70 2.98
C GLN A 363 -1.43 14.70 4.14
N PRO A 364 -1.59 14.25 5.39
CA PRO A 364 -1.56 15.14 6.54
C PRO A 364 -0.15 15.71 6.76
N ASP A 365 -0.07 17.01 7.06
CA ASP A 365 1.19 17.67 7.44
C ASP A 365 1.72 17.16 8.78
N LEU A 366 0.83 16.69 9.66
CA LEU A 366 1.19 16.08 10.93
C LEU A 366 0.11 15.10 11.34
N THR A 367 0.52 13.93 11.77
CA THR A 367 -0.33 12.99 12.49
C THR A 367 0.07 12.97 13.94
N MET A 368 -0.91 12.95 14.84
CA MET A 368 -0.70 12.95 16.27
C MET A 368 -1.58 11.91 16.94
N GLY A 369 -1.02 11.18 17.90
CA GLY A 369 -1.75 10.34 18.83
C GLY A 369 -1.38 10.73 20.25
N LEU A 370 -2.38 10.90 21.12
CA LEU A 370 -2.20 11.21 22.52
C LEU A 370 -3.04 10.24 23.35
N GLY A 371 -2.41 9.53 24.27
CA GLY A 371 -3.09 8.76 25.29
C GLY A 371 -2.66 9.20 26.68
N MET A 372 -3.59 9.15 27.62
CA MET A 372 -3.36 9.41 29.03
C MET A 372 -4.12 8.37 29.85
N ASN A 373 -3.44 7.77 30.81
CA ASN A 373 -4.05 6.84 31.76
C ASN A 373 -3.82 7.35 33.17
N PHE A 374 -4.89 7.35 33.95
CA PHE A 374 -4.91 7.75 35.34
C PHE A 374 -5.42 6.58 36.18
N THR A 375 -4.76 6.27 37.29
CA THR A 375 -5.28 5.34 38.28
C THR A 375 -5.33 6.03 39.62
N TYR A 376 -6.46 5.99 40.32
CA TYR A 376 -6.61 6.48 41.69
C TYR A 376 -7.24 5.39 42.57
N GLY A 377 -6.42 4.75 43.41
CA GLY A 377 -6.83 3.59 44.20
C GLY A 377 -7.33 2.45 43.31
N ASN A 378 -8.63 2.14 43.38
CA ASN A 378 -9.27 1.09 42.58
C ASN A 378 -9.98 1.61 41.31
N PHE A 379 -9.85 2.91 41.02
CA PHE A 379 -10.45 3.53 39.83
C PHE A 379 -9.38 3.77 38.77
N ASP A 380 -9.72 3.49 37.51
CA ASP A 380 -8.95 3.85 36.34
C ASP A 380 -9.76 4.74 35.39
N LEU A 381 -9.05 5.63 34.68
CA LEU A 381 -9.59 6.48 33.63
C LEU A 381 -8.57 6.58 32.50
N GLY A 382 -9.00 6.25 31.28
CA GLY A 382 -8.21 6.40 30.07
C GLY A 382 -8.79 7.49 29.15
N PHE A 383 -7.92 8.34 28.63
CA PHE A 383 -8.21 9.24 27.51
C PHE A 383 -7.31 8.85 26.34
N SER A 384 -7.87 8.79 25.14
CA SER A 384 -7.10 8.63 23.91
C SER A 384 -7.70 9.48 22.79
N GLY A 385 -6.85 10.21 22.08
CA GLY A 385 -7.19 10.94 20.87
C GLY A 385 -6.16 10.67 19.78
N TYR A 386 -6.59 10.69 18.53
CA TYR A 386 -5.72 10.64 17.36
C TYR A 386 -6.25 11.62 16.32
N GLY A 387 -5.37 12.15 15.48
CA GLY A 387 -5.71 13.14 14.46
C GLY A 387 -4.63 13.31 13.42
#